data_AF-A0A8T3Y529-F1
#
_entry.id   AF-A0A8T3Y529-F1
#
_cell.length_a   1.000
_cell.length_b   1.000
_cell.length_c   1.000
_cell.angle_alpha   90.00
_cell.angle_beta   90.00
_cell.angle_gamma   90.00
#
_symmetry.space_group_name_H-M   'P 1'
#
loop_
_entity.id
_entity.type
_entity.pdbx_description
1 polymer ?
#
loop_
_entity_poly.entity_id
_entity_poly.type
_entity_poly.pdbx_seq_one_letter_code
_entity_poly.pdbx_strand_id
1 'polypeptide(L)'
;MTDLAELITLFTGAAAVSLTIGSPVEWLIHRYLLHPKKSEIVPYVNDNTKRGHTDIHHRGYAAPWNYYQNATNEHVVLHFAKNDVALIHAIAIGVGVGLDRIYAAYAGTSGVGPVDAAIVLGTLAGSALYYGLYESAHHVMHVSGKQRLGINRVLGDRIQYGAAYVPGQPRRLMSEDDSSRIDEKLRFSKPLLDDICAEVQANIERNIDAKDQHYTFSDGVVARLKEQLAINRASSRKPLVAIAEGTEHELLESVTTEMLQRERESRASLRWYQKPFSWLKRTGERVLRWLPPFKYLDNHHFLHHIGMYLNLNVVFPLMDFVMGTKADSSVAQLEAIPGYWLCPNSVEAEKFEIPPAVQRPGLLRLIGIGKRSNAA
;
A
#
# COMPACT_ATOMS: atom_id res chain seq x y z
N MET A 1 28.03 -36.87 14.64
CA MET A 1 27.71 -36.20 13.35
C MET A 1 26.26 -35.76 13.46
N THR A 2 25.97 -34.49 13.28
CA THR A 2 24.58 -33.98 13.25
C THR A 2 23.90 -34.53 12.00
N ASP A 3 22.74 -35.16 12.16
CA ASP A 3 21.99 -35.65 11.00
C ASP A 3 21.32 -34.48 10.27
N LEU A 4 21.17 -34.60 8.95
CA LEU A 4 20.56 -33.59 8.10
C LEU A 4 19.13 -33.26 8.54
N ALA A 5 18.37 -34.26 9.02
CA ALA A 5 17.01 -34.06 9.51
C ALA A 5 16.96 -33.12 10.72
N GLU A 6 17.94 -33.21 11.62
CA GLU A 6 18.07 -32.32 12.78
C GLU A 6 18.35 -30.88 12.34
N LEU A 7 19.28 -30.70 11.38
CA LEU A 7 19.60 -29.38 10.83
C LEU A 7 18.39 -28.72 10.15
N ILE A 8 17.63 -29.48 9.37
CA ILE A 8 16.39 -28.98 8.74
C ILE A 8 15.36 -28.58 9.79
N THR A 9 15.17 -29.40 10.82
CA THR A 9 14.21 -29.13 11.90
C THR A 9 14.55 -27.85 12.64
N LEU A 10 15.82 -27.67 13.01
CA LEU A 10 16.30 -26.47 13.70
C LEU A 10 16.21 -25.22 12.82
N PHE A 11 16.59 -25.33 11.55
CA PHE A 11 16.44 -24.24 10.57
C PHE A 11 14.98 -23.81 10.45
N THR A 12 14.06 -24.74 10.22
CA THR A 12 12.63 -24.44 10.06
C THR A 12 12.03 -23.88 11.36
N GLY A 13 12.41 -24.44 12.52
CA GLY A 13 11.99 -23.94 13.84
C GLY A 13 12.44 -22.50 14.08
N ALA A 14 13.71 -22.20 13.81
CA ALA A 14 14.26 -20.84 13.94
C ALA A 14 13.61 -19.86 12.95
N ALA A 15 13.32 -20.29 11.71
CA ALA A 15 12.60 -19.48 10.74
C ALA A 15 11.18 -19.15 11.21
N ALA A 16 10.46 -20.12 11.79
CA ALA A 16 9.10 -19.91 12.32
C ALA A 16 9.09 -18.96 13.54
N VAL A 17 10.07 -19.08 14.44
CA VAL A 17 10.25 -18.13 15.55
C VAL A 17 10.53 -16.73 15.00
N SER A 18 11.42 -16.61 14.02
CA SER A 18 11.77 -15.34 13.37
C SER A 18 10.56 -14.65 12.72
N LEU A 19 9.68 -15.41 12.05
CA LEU A 19 8.42 -14.88 11.52
C LEU A 19 7.51 -14.32 12.62
N THR A 20 7.49 -14.97 13.80
CA THR A 20 6.63 -14.55 14.92
C THR A 20 7.14 -13.26 15.58
N ILE A 21 8.46 -13.14 15.77
CA ILE A 21 9.08 -11.91 16.31
C ILE A 21 9.07 -10.75 15.31
N GLY A 22 8.80 -11.02 14.02
CA GLY A 22 8.75 -10.00 12.99
C GLY A 22 7.72 -8.91 13.30
N SER A 23 6.59 -9.24 13.94
CA SER A 23 5.58 -8.26 14.35
C SER A 23 6.10 -7.26 15.40
N PRO A 24 6.66 -7.70 16.55
CA PRO A 24 7.35 -6.78 17.46
C PRO A 24 8.45 -5.93 16.82
N VAL A 25 9.29 -6.53 15.97
CA VAL A 25 10.40 -5.82 15.30
C VAL A 25 9.88 -4.76 14.35
N GLU A 26 8.92 -5.10 13.49
CA GLU A 26 8.26 -4.16 12.59
C GLU A 26 7.63 -3.02 13.37
N TRP A 27 6.90 -3.30 14.44
CA TRP A 27 6.26 -2.27 15.28
C TRP A 27 7.30 -1.31 15.86
N LEU A 28 8.41 -1.83 16.41
CA LEU A 28 9.49 -1.01 16.96
C LEU A 28 10.13 -0.11 15.88
N ILE A 29 10.41 -0.67 14.72
CA ILE A 29 10.95 0.08 13.58
C ILE A 29 9.97 1.16 13.14
N HIS A 30 8.71 0.80 12.97
CA HIS A 30 7.70 1.74 12.53
C HIS A 30 7.49 2.86 13.54
N ARG A 31 7.44 2.52 14.83
CA ARG A 31 7.24 3.47 15.92
C ARG A 31 8.40 4.43 16.11
N TYR A 32 9.62 3.92 16.12
CA TYR A 32 10.80 4.66 16.60
C TYR A 32 11.78 5.05 15.49
N LEU A 33 11.75 4.38 14.34
CA LEU A 33 12.59 4.75 13.19
C LEU A 33 11.80 5.49 12.12
N LEU A 34 10.56 5.07 11.83
CA LEU A 34 9.74 5.70 10.78
C LEU A 34 8.91 6.87 11.32
N HIS A 35 8.29 6.72 12.49
CA HIS A 35 7.52 7.78 13.17
C HIS A 35 8.15 8.25 14.49
N PRO A 36 9.44 8.61 14.56
CA PRO A 36 10.02 9.06 15.82
C PRO A 36 9.34 10.36 16.27
N LYS A 37 8.97 10.43 17.56
CA LYS A 37 8.73 11.75 18.18
C LYS A 37 10.04 12.54 18.17
N LYS A 38 9.95 13.87 18.17
CA LYS A 38 11.15 14.74 18.21
C LYS A 38 12.10 14.40 19.36
N SER A 39 11.57 13.98 20.51
CA SER A 39 12.33 13.57 21.70
C SER A 39 12.94 12.17 21.62
N GLU A 40 12.56 11.36 20.63
CA GLU A 40 12.90 9.95 20.49
C GLU A 40 13.84 9.70 19.30
N ILE A 41 14.34 10.76 18.64
CA ILE A 41 15.24 10.62 17.50
C ILE A 41 16.57 10.03 17.98
N VAL A 42 16.79 8.77 17.64
CA VAL A 42 18.06 8.07 17.89
C VAL A 42 19.15 8.73 17.03
N PRO A 43 20.28 9.20 17.58
CA PRO A 43 21.31 9.99 16.88
C PRO A 43 21.97 9.32 15.64
N TYR A 44 21.62 8.07 15.33
CA TYR A 44 22.19 7.26 14.27
C TYR A 44 21.15 6.72 13.28
N VAL A 45 19.86 6.94 13.54
CA VAL A 45 18.82 6.59 12.57
C VAL A 45 18.83 7.67 11.50
N ASN A 46 19.09 7.26 10.26
CA ASN A 46 19.21 8.15 9.14
C ASN A 46 17.89 8.92 8.96
N ASP A 47 17.95 10.25 8.90
CA ASP A 47 16.80 11.10 8.54
C ASP A 47 16.10 10.61 7.26
N ASN A 48 16.82 9.92 6.37
CA ASN A 48 16.27 9.33 5.14
C ASN A 48 15.17 8.30 5.39
N THR A 49 15.22 7.52 6.49
CA THR A 49 14.27 6.44 6.77
C THR A 49 12.91 7.02 7.17
N LYS A 50 12.93 7.91 8.17
CA LYS A 50 11.77 8.74 8.55
C LYS A 50 11.27 9.54 7.36
N ARG A 51 12.16 10.22 6.63
CA ARG A 51 11.74 11.08 5.53
C ARG A 51 11.10 10.29 4.39
N GLY A 52 11.69 9.15 4.02
CA GLY A 52 11.16 8.26 3.00
C GLY A 52 9.76 7.78 3.35
N HIS A 53 9.56 7.37 4.60
CA HIS A 53 8.27 6.85 5.04
C HIS A 53 7.26 7.95 5.40
N THR A 54 7.60 8.84 6.33
CA THR A 54 6.66 9.80 6.94
C THR A 54 6.51 11.08 6.11
N ASP A 55 7.59 11.60 5.53
CA ASP A 55 7.49 12.85 4.76
C ASP A 55 7.12 12.61 3.30
N ILE A 56 7.55 11.50 2.72
CA ILE A 56 7.33 11.19 1.30
C ILE A 56 6.16 10.23 1.13
N HIS A 57 6.19 9.06 1.79
CA HIS A 57 5.15 8.05 1.62
C HIS A 57 3.82 8.47 2.25
N HIS A 58 3.76 8.83 3.54
CA HIS A 58 2.49 9.28 4.16
C HIS A 58 1.90 10.53 3.51
N ARG A 59 2.73 11.45 3.00
CA ARG A 59 2.19 12.62 2.27
C ARG A 59 1.75 12.27 0.86
N GLY A 60 2.48 11.38 0.18
CA GLY A 60 2.11 10.85 -1.14
C GLY A 60 0.84 10.01 -1.10
N TYR A 61 0.60 9.33 0.03
CA TYR A 61 -0.52 8.45 0.28
C TYR A 61 -1.46 8.96 1.40
N ALA A 62 -1.55 10.29 1.55
CA ALA A 62 -2.25 10.93 2.66
C ALA A 62 -3.74 10.63 2.68
N ALA A 63 -4.18 9.73 3.55
CA ALA A 63 -5.60 9.53 3.82
C ALA A 63 -6.17 10.73 4.60
N PRO A 64 -7.45 11.10 4.39
CA PRO A 64 -8.42 10.52 3.45
C PRO A 64 -8.31 11.03 2.00
N TRP A 65 -7.34 11.87 1.68
CA TRP A 65 -7.32 12.62 0.44
C TRP A 65 -6.79 11.82 -0.74
N ASN A 66 -5.71 11.08 -0.54
CA ASN A 66 -4.92 10.44 -1.59
C ASN A 66 -4.33 9.14 -1.07
N TYR A 67 -5.10 8.07 -0.86
CA TYR A 67 -4.53 6.81 -0.35
C TYR A 67 -3.89 5.91 -1.43
N TYR A 68 -4.32 6.07 -2.69
CA TYR A 68 -3.87 5.27 -3.82
C TYR A 68 -2.81 5.98 -4.66
N GLN A 69 -1.91 5.22 -5.28
CA GLN A 69 -0.83 5.79 -6.09
C GLN A 69 -1.37 6.56 -7.30
N ASN A 70 -1.03 7.85 -7.38
CA ASN A 70 -1.30 8.67 -8.54
C ASN A 70 -0.14 8.62 -9.56
N ALA A 71 -0.40 9.03 -10.80
CA ALA A 71 0.62 9.04 -11.85
C ALA A 71 1.75 10.05 -11.55
N THR A 72 1.41 11.18 -10.93
CA THR A 72 2.33 12.29 -10.61
C THR A 72 3.45 11.88 -9.65
N ASN A 73 3.16 10.95 -8.76
CA ASN A 73 4.01 10.52 -7.66
C ASN A 73 4.36 9.03 -7.78
N GLU A 74 4.37 8.47 -8.98
CA GLU A 74 4.66 7.04 -9.17
C GLU A 74 6.07 6.61 -8.74
N HIS A 75 6.99 7.57 -8.62
CA HIS A 75 8.36 7.38 -8.15
C HIS A 75 8.52 7.54 -6.63
N VAL A 76 7.43 7.86 -5.91
CA VAL A 76 7.46 7.96 -4.45
C VAL A 76 7.89 6.62 -3.86
N VAL A 77 8.90 6.70 -2.99
CA VAL A 77 9.58 5.55 -2.41
C VAL A 77 8.60 4.74 -1.57
N LEU A 78 8.29 3.54 -2.03
CA LEU A 78 7.46 2.55 -1.31
C LEU A 78 8.27 1.49 -0.58
N HIS A 79 9.59 1.50 -0.78
CA HIS A 79 10.52 0.50 -0.30
C HIS A 79 11.43 1.11 0.77
N PHE A 80 11.80 0.33 1.78
CA PHE A 80 12.84 0.76 2.70
C PHE A 80 14.16 1.09 2.00
N ALA A 81 14.94 2.01 2.58
CA ALA A 81 16.29 2.23 2.09
C ALA A 81 17.12 0.95 2.31
N LYS A 82 18.02 0.63 1.38
CA LYS A 82 18.86 -0.59 1.47
C LYS A 82 19.62 -0.71 2.79
N ASN A 83 20.01 0.42 3.39
CA ASN A 83 20.69 0.44 4.68
C ASN A 83 19.76 0.03 5.84
N ASP A 84 18.47 0.38 5.77
CA ASP A 84 17.47 -0.05 6.76
C ASP A 84 17.23 -1.55 6.65
N VAL A 85 17.17 -2.06 5.41
CA VAL A 85 17.10 -3.50 5.15
C VAL A 85 18.30 -4.22 5.74
N ALA A 86 19.51 -3.70 5.53
CA ALA A 86 20.73 -4.26 6.12
C ALA A 86 20.67 -4.24 7.66
N LEU A 87 20.17 -3.15 8.26
CA LEU A 87 19.99 -3.05 9.71
C LEU A 87 18.98 -4.10 10.23
N ILE A 88 17.85 -4.28 9.56
CA ILE A 88 16.84 -5.31 9.91
C ILE A 88 17.47 -6.71 9.91
N HIS A 89 18.23 -7.04 8.86
CA HIS A 89 18.89 -8.34 8.78
C HIS A 89 20.01 -8.48 9.82
N ALA A 90 20.72 -7.41 10.16
CA ALA A 90 21.72 -7.42 11.24
C ALA A 90 21.07 -7.68 12.61
N ILE A 91 19.91 -7.06 12.89
CA ILE A 91 19.11 -7.33 14.09
C ILE A 91 18.66 -8.79 14.10
N ALA A 92 18.16 -9.32 12.97
CA ALA A 92 17.74 -10.71 12.85
C ALA A 92 18.89 -11.70 13.10
N ILE A 93 20.10 -11.41 12.59
CA ILE A 93 21.30 -12.21 12.89
C ILE A 93 21.61 -12.18 14.39
N GLY A 94 21.56 -11.00 15.03
CA GLY A 94 21.76 -10.87 16.48
C GLY A 94 20.76 -11.69 17.30
N VAL A 95 19.47 -11.65 16.93
CA VAL A 95 18.44 -12.49 17.55
C VAL A 95 18.71 -13.97 17.31
N GLY A 96 19.11 -14.35 16.09
CA GLY A 96 19.46 -15.73 15.76
C GLY A 96 20.60 -16.27 16.60
N VAL A 97 21.67 -15.48 16.78
CA VAL A 97 22.78 -15.79 17.69
C VAL A 97 22.30 -15.91 19.14
N GLY A 98 21.42 -15.02 19.59
CA GLY A 98 20.84 -15.09 20.93
C GLY A 98 20.04 -16.38 21.18
N LEU A 99 19.15 -16.73 20.25
CA LEU A 99 18.36 -17.98 20.28
C LEU A 99 19.26 -19.21 20.29
N ASP A 100 20.28 -19.20 19.44
CA ASP A 100 21.29 -20.24 19.38
C ASP A 100 22.06 -20.39 20.71
N ARG A 101 22.50 -19.30 21.35
CA ARG A 101 23.17 -19.37 22.66
C ARG A 101 22.26 -19.89 23.76
N ILE A 102 20.97 -19.56 23.74
CA ILE A 102 19.97 -20.12 24.67
C ILE A 102 19.83 -21.63 24.43
N TYR A 103 19.71 -22.06 23.18
CA TYR A 103 19.62 -23.47 22.81
C TYR A 103 20.87 -24.24 23.23
N ALA A 104 22.06 -23.71 22.95
CA ALA A 104 23.34 -24.33 23.31
C ALA A 104 23.47 -24.50 24.83
N ALA A 105 23.10 -23.47 25.61
CA ALA A 105 23.09 -23.55 27.07
C ALA A 105 22.12 -24.63 27.59
N TYR A 106 20.93 -24.74 26.99
CA TYR A 106 19.95 -25.79 27.32
C TYR A 106 20.46 -27.19 26.95
N ALA A 107 21.10 -27.33 25.79
CA ALA A 107 21.64 -28.60 25.30
C ALA A 107 22.98 -29.02 25.93
N GLY A 108 23.59 -28.14 26.74
CA GLY A 108 24.91 -28.38 27.33
C GLY A 108 26.06 -28.38 26.32
N THR A 109 25.91 -27.64 25.22
CA THR A 109 26.95 -27.51 24.18
C THR A 109 27.68 -26.17 24.30
N SER A 110 28.99 -26.16 24.07
CA SER A 110 29.84 -24.96 24.26
C SER A 110 30.62 -24.53 23.01
N GLY A 111 30.33 -25.14 21.86
CA GLY A 111 30.99 -24.88 20.58
C GLY A 111 30.20 -23.98 19.63
N VAL A 112 30.77 -23.75 18.45
CA VAL A 112 30.06 -23.26 17.26
C VAL A 112 30.23 -24.32 16.19
N GLY A 113 29.13 -24.79 15.62
CA GLY A 113 29.09 -25.86 14.65
C GLY A 113 27.89 -25.76 13.70
N PRO A 114 27.58 -26.85 12.98
CA PRO A 114 26.52 -26.87 11.98
C PRO A 114 25.12 -26.55 12.54
N VAL A 115 24.85 -26.94 13.79
CA VAL A 115 23.59 -26.65 14.49
C VAL A 115 23.40 -25.14 14.68
N ASP A 116 24.44 -24.46 15.15
CA ASP A 116 24.41 -23.02 15.39
C ASP A 116 24.20 -22.25 14.09
N ALA A 117 24.89 -22.68 13.03
CA ALA A 117 24.68 -22.14 11.69
C ALA A 117 23.24 -22.34 11.20
N ALA A 118 22.63 -23.51 11.43
CA ALA A 118 21.25 -23.78 11.04
C ALA A 118 20.24 -22.84 11.73
N ILE A 119 20.42 -22.57 13.03
CA ILE A 119 19.55 -21.66 13.78
C ILE A 119 19.68 -20.21 13.28
N VAL A 120 20.92 -19.73 13.09
CA VAL A 120 21.17 -18.36 12.59
C VAL A 120 20.64 -18.18 11.17
N LEU A 121 20.91 -19.13 10.27
CA LEU A 121 20.43 -19.09 8.89
C LEU A 121 18.90 -19.22 8.83
N GLY A 122 18.29 -20.05 9.67
CA GLY A 122 16.85 -20.16 9.79
C GLY A 122 16.23 -18.84 10.22
N THR A 123 16.81 -18.18 11.23
CA THR A 123 16.36 -16.87 11.70
C THR A 123 16.45 -15.82 10.60
N LEU A 124 17.57 -15.78 9.86
CA LEU A 124 17.77 -14.87 8.73
C LEU A 124 16.74 -15.11 7.62
N ALA A 125 16.49 -16.38 7.26
CA ALA A 125 15.51 -16.75 6.25
C ALA A 125 14.08 -16.36 6.66
N GLY A 126 13.70 -16.59 7.91
CA GLY A 126 12.40 -16.16 8.45
C GLY A 126 12.23 -14.63 8.44
N SER A 127 13.28 -13.89 8.78
CA SER A 127 13.26 -12.42 8.72
C SER A 127 13.18 -11.90 7.28
N ALA A 128 13.92 -12.50 6.36
CA ALA A 128 13.88 -12.13 4.95
C ALA A 128 12.49 -12.41 4.34
N LEU A 129 11.87 -13.54 4.70
CA LEU A 129 10.50 -13.87 4.32
C LEU A 129 9.49 -12.87 4.89
N TYR A 130 9.58 -12.54 6.19
CA TYR A 130 8.73 -11.53 6.82
C TYR A 130 8.81 -10.19 6.08
N TYR A 131 10.03 -9.72 5.84
CA TYR A 131 10.29 -8.47 5.13
C TYR A 131 9.74 -8.51 3.69
N GLY A 132 9.92 -9.63 3.00
CA GLY A 132 9.35 -9.84 1.67
C GLY A 132 7.83 -9.77 1.66
N LEU A 133 7.17 -10.36 2.68
CA LEU A 133 5.72 -10.27 2.87
C LEU A 133 5.28 -8.82 3.15
N TYR A 134 6.01 -8.12 4.02
CA TYR A 134 5.76 -6.70 4.33
C TYR A 134 5.80 -5.85 3.07
N GLU A 135 6.91 -5.88 2.34
CA GLU A 135 7.11 -5.07 1.14
C GLU A 135 6.09 -5.42 0.06
N SER A 136 5.81 -6.71 -0.13
CA SER A 136 4.82 -7.16 -1.13
C SER A 136 3.41 -6.70 -0.77
N ALA A 137 2.98 -6.89 0.47
CA ALA A 137 1.66 -6.47 0.93
C ALA A 137 1.51 -4.95 0.84
N HIS A 138 2.49 -4.20 1.34
CA HIS A 138 2.54 -2.75 1.30
C HIS A 138 2.53 -2.20 -0.14
N HIS A 139 3.32 -2.81 -1.03
CA HIS A 139 3.32 -2.48 -2.46
C HIS A 139 1.96 -2.71 -3.08
N VAL A 140 1.30 -3.84 -2.81
CA VAL A 140 -0.01 -4.14 -3.38
C VAL A 140 -1.07 -3.15 -2.85
N MET A 141 -1.05 -2.78 -1.57
CA MET A 141 -1.99 -1.81 -0.99
C MET A 141 -1.94 -0.45 -1.71
N HIS A 142 -0.74 0.03 -2.07
CA HIS A 142 -0.58 1.35 -2.70
C HIS A 142 -0.51 1.33 -4.23
N VAL A 143 0.31 0.46 -4.84
CA VAL A 143 0.63 0.44 -6.28
C VAL A 143 -0.44 -0.23 -7.11
N SER A 144 -0.98 -1.36 -6.64
CA SER A 144 -2.15 -1.96 -7.29
C SER A 144 -3.37 -1.01 -7.23
N GLY A 145 -3.28 -0.01 -6.34
CA GLY A 145 -4.15 1.14 -6.26
C GLY A 145 -4.21 2.01 -7.52
N LYS A 146 -3.27 1.94 -8.47
CA LYS A 146 -3.36 2.73 -9.73
C LYS A 146 -4.67 2.45 -10.48
N GLN A 147 -5.09 1.18 -10.55
CA GLN A 147 -6.38 0.81 -11.16
C GLN A 147 -7.57 1.27 -10.31
N ARG A 148 -7.48 1.14 -8.97
CA ARG A 148 -8.54 1.62 -8.05
C ARG A 148 -8.73 3.12 -8.18
N LEU A 149 -7.63 3.88 -8.21
CA LEU A 149 -7.64 5.32 -8.43
C LEU A 149 -8.24 5.68 -9.79
N GLY A 150 -7.92 4.93 -10.85
CA GLY A 150 -8.52 5.11 -12.17
C GLY A 150 -10.05 4.98 -12.13
N ILE A 151 -10.55 3.90 -11.50
CA ILE A 151 -11.98 3.65 -11.32
C ILE A 151 -12.62 4.73 -10.45
N ASN A 152 -12.05 5.01 -9.29
CA ASN A 152 -12.55 6.02 -8.35
C ASN A 152 -12.60 7.40 -8.99
N ARG A 153 -11.60 7.77 -9.80
CA ARG A 153 -11.60 9.05 -10.53
C ARG A 153 -12.76 9.14 -11.51
N VAL A 154 -12.93 8.12 -12.37
CA VAL A 154 -14.06 8.09 -13.33
C VAL A 154 -15.39 8.11 -12.59
N LEU A 155 -15.51 7.38 -11.47
CA LEU A 155 -16.69 7.37 -10.62
C LEU A 155 -16.99 8.76 -10.05
N GLY A 156 -16.02 9.39 -9.39
CA GLY A 156 -16.19 10.70 -8.78
C GLY A 156 -16.48 11.80 -9.80
N ASP A 157 -15.79 11.78 -10.94
CA ASP A 157 -16.02 12.74 -12.02
C ASP A 157 -17.44 12.58 -12.60
N ARG A 158 -17.90 11.35 -12.84
CA ARG A 158 -19.29 11.13 -13.30
C ARG A 158 -20.33 11.56 -12.27
N ILE A 159 -20.07 11.36 -10.99
CA ILE A 159 -20.95 11.81 -9.91
C ILE A 159 -21.03 13.34 -9.88
N GLN A 160 -19.90 14.05 -9.98
CA GLN A 160 -19.85 15.50 -9.86
C GLN A 160 -20.29 16.23 -11.13
N TYR A 161 -19.97 15.70 -12.32
CA TYR A 161 -20.23 16.37 -13.59
C TYR A 161 -21.47 15.83 -14.32
N GLY A 162 -21.95 14.62 -14.00
CA GLY A 162 -23.11 14.01 -14.64
C GLY A 162 -22.99 14.02 -16.17
N ALA A 163 -23.98 14.60 -16.86
CA ALA A 163 -24.00 14.72 -18.32
C ALA A 163 -22.90 15.63 -18.90
N ALA A 164 -22.28 16.50 -18.10
CA ALA A 164 -21.17 17.36 -18.54
C ALA A 164 -19.81 16.63 -18.54
N TYR A 165 -19.74 15.39 -18.05
CA TYR A 165 -18.52 14.61 -18.04
C TYR A 165 -18.09 14.22 -19.47
N VAL A 166 -16.85 14.57 -19.85
CA VAL A 166 -16.24 14.18 -21.12
C VAL A 166 -15.06 13.23 -20.87
N PRO A 167 -15.13 11.96 -21.28
CA PRO A 167 -14.04 11.00 -21.10
C PRO A 167 -12.72 11.49 -21.69
N GLY A 168 -11.62 11.35 -20.94
CA GLY A 168 -10.27 11.64 -21.39
C GLY A 168 -9.89 13.12 -21.49
N GLN A 169 -10.82 14.06 -21.27
CA GLN A 169 -10.44 15.48 -21.23
C GLN A 169 -9.71 15.83 -19.91
N PRO A 170 -8.54 16.51 -19.98
CA PRO A 170 -7.83 16.93 -18.79
C PRO A 170 -8.64 17.96 -18.02
N ARG A 171 -8.74 17.80 -16.69
CA ARG A 171 -9.46 18.72 -15.78
C ARG A 171 -9.07 20.19 -15.95
N ARG A 172 -7.85 20.47 -16.44
CA ARG A 172 -7.30 21.81 -16.71
C ARG A 172 -8.05 22.64 -17.76
N LEU A 173 -8.89 22.02 -18.61
CA LEU A 173 -9.68 22.77 -19.58
C LEU A 173 -10.98 23.33 -18.99
N MET A 174 -11.35 22.93 -17.76
CA MET A 174 -12.35 23.66 -17.00
C MET A 174 -11.67 24.93 -16.47
N SER A 175 -12.23 26.11 -16.74
CA SER A 175 -11.61 27.41 -16.46
C SER A 175 -11.10 27.49 -15.02
N GLU A 176 -10.13 28.36 -14.72
CA GLU A 176 -9.66 28.61 -13.34
C GLU A 176 -10.82 28.89 -12.36
N ASP A 177 -11.91 29.48 -12.85
CA ASP A 177 -13.15 29.73 -12.11
C ASP A 177 -13.92 28.44 -11.76
N ASP A 178 -13.78 27.38 -12.56
CA ASP A 178 -14.43 26.07 -12.41
C ASP A 178 -13.61 25.08 -11.58
N SER A 179 -12.36 25.41 -11.22
CA SER A 179 -11.60 24.65 -10.20
C SER A 179 -12.33 24.59 -8.84
N SER A 180 -13.25 25.54 -8.62
CA SER A 180 -14.20 25.57 -7.51
C SER A 180 -15.26 24.45 -7.54
N ARG A 181 -15.37 23.68 -8.63
CA ARG A 181 -16.34 22.58 -8.78
C ARG A 181 -15.85 21.20 -8.38
N ILE A 182 -14.53 20.98 -8.27
CA ILE A 182 -14.03 19.75 -7.63
C ILE A 182 -14.23 19.95 -6.14
N ASP A 183 -15.46 19.67 -5.70
CA ASP A 183 -15.79 19.83 -4.31
C ASP A 183 -15.12 18.67 -3.57
N GLU A 184 -14.05 19.05 -2.88
CA GLU A 184 -13.32 18.30 -1.89
C GLU A 184 -14.21 17.77 -0.75
N LYS A 185 -15.53 17.76 -0.84
CA LYS A 185 -16.44 17.14 0.13
C LYS A 185 -17.10 15.86 -0.36
N LEU A 186 -17.01 15.50 -1.65
CA LEU A 186 -17.51 14.19 -2.09
C LEU A 186 -16.68 13.08 -1.43
N ARG A 187 -17.33 12.18 -0.71
CA ARG A 187 -16.66 11.19 0.13
C ARG A 187 -17.36 9.83 0.10
N PHE A 188 -16.58 8.77 -0.02
CA PHE A 188 -17.05 7.39 0.11
C PHE A 188 -16.16 6.60 1.04
N SER A 189 -16.72 5.67 1.80
CA SER A 189 -15.94 4.77 2.64
C SER A 189 -14.96 3.97 1.77
N LYS A 190 -13.74 3.74 2.29
CA LYS A 190 -12.75 2.91 1.59
C LYS A 190 -13.31 1.51 1.26
N PRO A 191 -14.02 0.78 2.16
CA PRO A 191 -14.58 -0.51 1.83
C PRO A 191 -15.56 -0.48 0.66
N LEU A 192 -16.42 0.55 0.54
CA LEU A 192 -17.34 0.68 -0.58
C LEU A 192 -16.57 0.86 -1.89
N LEU A 193 -15.58 1.76 -1.91
CA LEU A 193 -14.76 1.99 -3.10
C LEU A 193 -13.99 0.73 -3.53
N ASP A 194 -13.48 -0.04 -2.56
CA ASP A 194 -12.80 -1.31 -2.84
C ASP A 194 -13.72 -2.35 -3.47
N ASP A 195 -14.96 -2.47 -2.97
CA ASP A 195 -15.94 -3.41 -3.51
C ASP A 195 -16.43 -2.98 -4.90
N ILE A 196 -16.69 -1.68 -5.12
CA ILE A 196 -16.97 -1.12 -6.46
C ILE A 196 -15.81 -1.45 -7.42
N CYS A 197 -14.57 -1.20 -7.00
CA CYS A 197 -13.40 -1.50 -7.82
C CYS A 197 -13.30 -2.99 -8.17
N ALA A 198 -13.59 -3.88 -7.21
CA ALA A 198 -13.56 -5.32 -7.43
C ALA A 198 -14.63 -5.77 -8.45
N GLU A 199 -15.85 -5.24 -8.36
CA GLU A 199 -16.94 -5.58 -9.29
C GLU A 199 -16.71 -4.99 -10.68
N VAL A 200 -16.25 -3.74 -10.79
CA VAL A 200 -15.87 -3.13 -12.07
C VAL A 200 -14.77 -3.95 -12.74
N GLN A 201 -13.73 -4.36 -12.00
CA GLN A 201 -12.66 -5.20 -12.54
C GLN A 201 -13.16 -6.57 -12.99
N ALA A 202 -14.02 -7.23 -12.21
CA ALA A 202 -14.60 -8.51 -12.59
C ALA A 202 -15.44 -8.39 -13.88
N ASN A 203 -16.19 -7.29 -14.04
CA ASN A 203 -16.93 -7.01 -15.27
C ASN A 203 -16.00 -6.74 -16.47
N ILE A 204 -14.92 -5.97 -16.30
CA ILE A 204 -13.94 -5.73 -17.35
C ILE A 204 -13.34 -7.05 -17.84
N GLU A 205 -12.97 -7.95 -16.92
CA GLU A 205 -12.37 -9.24 -17.25
C GLU A 205 -13.33 -10.15 -18.01
N ARG A 206 -14.61 -10.20 -17.61
CA ARG A 206 -15.65 -10.95 -18.34
C ARG A 206 -15.88 -10.42 -19.74
N ASN A 207 -15.78 -9.09 -19.93
CA ASN A 207 -16.17 -8.42 -21.18
C ASN A 207 -14.99 -8.02 -22.08
N ILE A 208 -13.74 -8.33 -21.69
CA ILE A 208 -12.56 -7.84 -22.41
C ILE A 208 -12.56 -8.28 -23.89
N ASP A 209 -12.91 -9.54 -24.13
CA ASP A 209 -12.96 -10.16 -25.46
C ASP A 209 -14.41 -10.42 -25.93
N ALA A 210 -15.42 -10.00 -25.15
CA ALA A 210 -16.82 -10.22 -25.49
C ALA A 210 -17.28 -9.28 -26.62
N LYS A 211 -18.10 -9.82 -27.53
CA LYS A 211 -18.76 -9.04 -28.59
C LYS A 211 -19.89 -8.17 -28.02
N ASP A 212 -20.73 -8.79 -27.19
CA ASP A 212 -21.80 -8.13 -26.47
C ASP A 212 -21.38 -7.93 -25.02
N GLN A 213 -21.49 -6.70 -24.53
CA GLN A 213 -21.07 -6.34 -23.19
C GLN A 213 -22.25 -6.46 -22.24
N HIS A 214 -22.08 -7.22 -21.15
CA HIS A 214 -23.07 -7.34 -20.09
C HIS A 214 -22.42 -7.08 -18.74
N TYR A 215 -22.98 -6.14 -17.99
CA TYR A 215 -22.47 -5.76 -16.68
C TYR A 215 -23.40 -6.24 -15.58
N THR A 216 -22.83 -6.76 -14.49
CA THR A 216 -23.57 -7.16 -13.30
C THR A 216 -22.90 -6.58 -12.06
N PHE A 217 -23.71 -6.00 -11.18
CA PHE A 217 -23.29 -5.47 -9.90
C PHE A 217 -24.13 -6.11 -8.80
N SER A 218 -23.56 -6.31 -7.62
CA SER A 218 -24.32 -6.85 -6.50
C SER A 218 -25.27 -5.79 -5.92
N ASP A 219 -26.46 -6.23 -5.51
CA ASP A 219 -27.43 -5.35 -4.84
C ASP A 219 -26.84 -4.68 -3.59
N GLY A 220 -25.92 -5.37 -2.89
CA GLY A 220 -25.23 -4.84 -1.72
C GLY A 220 -24.33 -3.66 -2.03
N VAL A 221 -23.55 -3.71 -3.12
CA VAL A 221 -22.71 -2.58 -3.55
C VAL A 221 -23.56 -1.41 -4.01
N VAL A 222 -24.62 -1.68 -4.78
CA VAL A 222 -25.54 -0.64 -5.28
C VAL A 222 -26.29 0.04 -4.13
N ALA A 223 -26.79 -0.72 -3.17
CA ALA A 223 -27.47 -0.18 -1.99
C ALA A 223 -26.56 0.72 -1.14
N ARG A 224 -25.32 0.28 -0.87
CA ARG A 224 -24.32 1.07 -0.13
C ARG A 224 -23.91 2.34 -0.89
N LEU A 225 -23.76 2.25 -2.21
CA LEU A 225 -23.48 3.42 -3.04
C LEU A 225 -24.63 4.43 -2.98
N LYS A 226 -25.88 3.98 -3.12
CA LYS A 226 -27.07 4.81 -2.98
C LYS A 226 -27.15 5.50 -1.61
N GLU A 227 -26.90 4.75 -0.54
CA GLU A 227 -26.88 5.29 0.83
C GLU A 227 -25.82 6.39 1.00
N GLN A 228 -24.57 6.11 0.62
CA GLN A 228 -23.50 7.11 0.78
C GLN A 228 -23.69 8.31 -0.16
N LEU A 229 -24.26 8.12 -1.36
CA LEU A 229 -24.67 9.25 -2.21
C LEU A 229 -25.71 10.14 -1.53
N ALA A 230 -26.70 9.55 -0.85
CA ALA A 230 -27.69 10.31 -0.08
C ALA A 230 -27.04 11.12 1.05
N ILE A 231 -26.07 10.53 1.76
CA ILE A 231 -25.29 11.23 2.81
C ILE A 231 -24.51 12.41 2.21
N ASN A 232 -23.88 12.24 1.04
CA ASN A 232 -23.17 13.32 0.34
C ASN A 232 -24.12 14.44 -0.12
N ARG A 233 -25.32 14.10 -0.60
CA ARG A 233 -26.34 15.09 -0.96
C ARG A 233 -26.77 15.92 0.25
N ALA A 234 -26.93 15.28 1.42
CA ALA A 234 -27.34 15.94 2.65
C ALA A 234 -26.23 16.82 3.28
N SER A 235 -24.95 16.49 3.06
CA SER A 235 -23.82 17.14 3.74
C SER A 235 -23.35 18.45 3.08
N SER A 236 -23.73 18.73 1.83
CA SER A 236 -23.27 19.93 1.11
C SER A 236 -24.37 20.96 0.86
N ARG A 237 -23.99 22.24 0.99
CA ARG A 237 -24.84 23.38 0.65
C ARG A 237 -25.00 23.60 -0.85
N LYS A 238 -24.17 22.95 -1.69
CA LYS A 238 -24.26 22.93 -3.15
C LYS A 238 -24.39 21.47 -3.60
N PRO A 239 -25.12 21.16 -4.68
CA PRO A 239 -25.27 19.79 -5.14
C PRO A 239 -23.90 19.23 -5.56
N LEU A 240 -23.33 18.39 -4.69
CA LEU A 240 -22.12 17.59 -4.90
C LEU A 240 -22.29 16.48 -5.93
N VAL A 241 -23.55 16.10 -6.14
CA VAL A 241 -23.97 14.91 -6.85
C VAL A 241 -24.89 15.39 -7.96
N ALA A 242 -24.38 15.41 -9.19
CA ALA A 242 -25.09 15.81 -10.38
C ALA A 242 -25.95 14.69 -10.98
N ILE A 243 -25.75 13.44 -10.53
CA ILE A 243 -26.54 12.29 -10.98
C ILE A 243 -27.88 12.20 -10.24
N ALA A 244 -28.91 11.79 -10.96
CA ALA A 244 -30.24 11.55 -10.42
C ALA A 244 -30.24 10.38 -9.41
N GLU A 245 -31.26 10.33 -8.54
CA GLU A 245 -31.48 9.17 -7.68
C GLU A 245 -32.00 7.99 -8.51
N GLY A 246 -31.55 6.77 -8.19
CA GLY A 246 -31.96 5.56 -8.90
C GLY A 246 -31.14 5.23 -10.15
N THR A 247 -30.15 6.05 -10.51
CA THR A 247 -29.25 5.81 -11.65
C THR A 247 -27.92 5.19 -11.22
N GLU A 248 -27.84 4.56 -10.04
CA GLU A 248 -26.58 4.02 -9.51
C GLU A 248 -26.05 2.86 -10.36
N HIS A 249 -26.94 2.01 -10.90
CA HIS A 249 -26.56 0.96 -11.86
C HIS A 249 -25.96 1.57 -13.14
N GLU A 250 -26.66 2.51 -13.77
CA GLU A 250 -26.22 3.17 -15.00
C GLU A 250 -24.87 3.87 -14.80
N LEU A 251 -24.66 4.48 -13.63
CA LEU A 251 -23.37 5.05 -13.24
C LEU A 251 -22.26 3.99 -13.27
N LEU A 252 -22.46 2.86 -12.57
CA LEU A 252 -21.46 1.79 -12.49
C LEU A 252 -21.19 1.13 -13.85
N GLU A 253 -22.22 0.95 -14.68
CA GLU A 253 -22.08 0.49 -16.06
C GLU A 253 -21.22 1.46 -16.87
N SER A 254 -21.51 2.76 -16.79
CA SER A 254 -20.78 3.79 -17.50
C SER A 254 -19.30 3.89 -17.08
N VAL A 255 -19.03 3.79 -15.77
CA VAL A 255 -17.67 3.67 -15.23
C VAL A 255 -16.98 2.43 -15.80
N THR A 256 -17.67 1.30 -15.85
CA THR A 256 -17.13 0.04 -16.35
C THR A 256 -16.83 0.08 -17.84
N THR A 257 -17.72 0.63 -18.67
CA THR A 257 -17.49 0.79 -20.11
C THR A 257 -16.23 1.59 -20.40
N GLU A 258 -16.03 2.70 -19.69
CA GLU A 258 -14.84 3.53 -19.89
C GLU A 258 -13.57 2.82 -19.43
N MET A 259 -13.62 2.16 -18.26
CA MET A 259 -12.45 1.43 -17.75
C MET A 259 -12.12 0.20 -18.59
N LEU A 260 -13.12 -0.45 -19.18
CA LEU A 260 -12.96 -1.53 -20.16
C LEU A 260 -12.23 -1.02 -21.41
N GLN A 261 -12.61 0.14 -21.93
CA GLN A 261 -11.94 0.75 -23.07
C GLN A 261 -10.46 1.05 -22.78
N ARG A 262 -10.16 1.67 -21.63
CA ARG A 262 -8.78 1.94 -21.19
C ARG A 262 -7.96 0.65 -21.03
N GLU A 263 -8.58 -0.41 -20.52
CA GLU A 263 -7.93 -1.71 -20.38
C GLU A 263 -7.62 -2.34 -21.74
N ARG A 264 -8.53 -2.25 -22.72
CA ARG A 264 -8.29 -2.71 -24.10
C ARG A 264 -7.10 -1.99 -24.73
N GLU A 265 -7.04 -0.67 -24.60
CA GLU A 265 -5.94 0.16 -25.08
C GLU A 265 -4.61 -0.20 -24.41
N SER A 266 -4.63 -0.37 -23.08
CA SER A 266 -3.46 -0.81 -22.32
C SER A 266 -2.96 -2.17 -22.81
N ARG A 267 -3.84 -3.16 -23.01
CA ARG A 267 -3.45 -4.49 -23.51
C ARG A 267 -2.95 -4.47 -24.96
N ALA A 268 -3.51 -3.60 -25.80
CA ALA A 268 -3.07 -3.41 -27.17
C ALA A 268 -1.65 -2.81 -27.24
N SER A 269 -1.27 -1.95 -26.28
CA SER A 269 0.07 -1.38 -26.20
C SER A 269 1.16 -2.34 -25.73
N LEU A 270 0.79 -3.48 -25.12
CA LEU A 270 1.76 -4.45 -24.60
C LEU A 270 2.42 -5.24 -25.73
N ARG A 271 3.75 -5.31 -25.68
CA ARG A 271 4.52 -6.23 -26.52
C ARG A 271 4.17 -7.68 -26.14
N TRP A 272 4.23 -8.59 -27.10
CA TRP A 272 3.82 -9.99 -26.92
C TRP A 272 4.49 -10.67 -25.70
N TYR A 273 5.76 -10.38 -25.44
CA TYR A 273 6.51 -10.95 -24.30
C TYR A 273 6.11 -10.35 -22.95
N GLN A 274 5.48 -9.17 -22.93
CA GLN A 274 5.01 -8.51 -21.70
C GLN A 274 3.63 -9.04 -21.26
N LYS A 275 2.83 -9.56 -22.19
CA LYS A 275 1.48 -10.07 -21.94
C LYS A 275 1.42 -11.15 -20.85
N PRO A 276 2.23 -12.23 -20.86
CA PRO A 276 2.15 -13.27 -19.84
C PRO A 276 2.50 -12.73 -18.44
N PHE A 277 3.54 -11.90 -18.33
CA PHE A 277 3.93 -11.29 -17.05
C PHE A 277 2.87 -10.32 -16.53
N SER A 278 2.30 -9.50 -17.40
CA SER A 278 1.21 -8.58 -17.06
C SER A 278 -0.01 -9.34 -16.55
N TRP A 279 -0.39 -10.42 -17.23
CA TRP A 279 -1.49 -11.29 -16.83
C TRP A 279 -1.23 -11.95 -15.47
N LEU A 280 -0.04 -12.50 -15.25
CA LEU A 280 0.33 -13.15 -14.00
C LEU A 280 0.32 -12.15 -12.83
N LYS A 281 0.93 -10.98 -13.02
CA LYS A 281 0.94 -9.90 -12.03
C LYS A 281 -0.49 -9.49 -11.65
N ARG A 282 -1.34 -9.20 -12.64
CA ARG A 282 -2.74 -8.79 -12.41
C ARG A 282 -3.55 -9.88 -11.71
N THR A 283 -3.35 -11.14 -12.12
CA THR A 283 -4.02 -12.28 -11.50
C THR A 283 -3.60 -12.44 -10.04
N GLY A 284 -2.30 -12.35 -9.74
CA GLY A 284 -1.78 -12.42 -8.38
C GLY A 284 -2.31 -11.28 -7.50
N GLU A 285 -2.23 -10.04 -7.97
CA GLU A 285 -2.77 -8.86 -7.26
C GLU A 285 -4.28 -8.98 -7.02
N ARG A 286 -5.04 -9.48 -8.00
CA ARG A 286 -6.49 -9.73 -7.86
C ARG A 286 -6.76 -10.78 -6.80
N VAL A 287 -6.14 -11.97 -6.90
CA VAL A 287 -6.35 -13.05 -5.93
C VAL A 287 -6.04 -12.56 -4.52
N LEU A 288 -4.89 -11.91 -4.34
CA LEU A 288 -4.48 -11.38 -3.05
C LEU A 288 -5.51 -10.39 -2.48
N ARG A 289 -6.00 -9.45 -3.30
CA ARG A 289 -7.01 -8.45 -2.89
C ARG A 289 -8.37 -9.05 -2.51
N TRP A 290 -8.69 -10.24 -3.01
CA TRP A 290 -9.93 -10.93 -2.69
C TRP A 290 -9.85 -11.71 -1.37
N LEU A 291 -8.65 -11.95 -0.86
CA LEU A 291 -8.48 -12.65 0.41
C LEU A 291 -8.94 -11.75 1.58
N PRO A 292 -9.87 -12.21 2.43
CA PRO A 292 -10.33 -11.44 3.59
C PRO A 292 -9.20 -10.95 4.52
N PRO A 293 -8.15 -11.75 4.81
CA PRO A 293 -7.02 -11.26 5.59
C PRO A 293 -6.32 -10.06 4.95
N PHE A 294 -6.13 -10.06 3.62
CA PHE A 294 -5.51 -8.93 2.95
C PHE A 294 -6.40 -7.69 2.97
N LYS A 295 -7.73 -7.83 2.77
CA LYS A 295 -8.67 -6.71 2.92
C LYS A 295 -8.60 -6.08 4.31
N TYR A 296 -8.51 -6.92 5.34
CA TYR A 296 -8.33 -6.46 6.72
C TYR A 296 -7.01 -5.70 6.90
N LEU A 297 -5.89 -6.22 6.39
CA LEU A 297 -4.58 -5.55 6.48
C LEU A 297 -4.55 -4.23 5.69
N ASP A 298 -5.19 -4.17 4.52
CA ASP A 298 -5.29 -2.95 3.71
C ASP A 298 -6.14 -1.87 4.44
N ASN A 299 -7.20 -2.27 5.12
CA ASN A 299 -7.99 -1.37 5.97
C ASN A 299 -7.23 -0.96 7.25
N HIS A 300 -6.46 -1.88 7.83
CA HIS A 300 -5.60 -1.63 8.98
C HIS A 300 -4.55 -0.57 8.64
N HIS A 301 -3.84 -0.76 7.52
CA HIS A 301 -2.86 0.16 6.99
C HIS A 301 -3.48 1.50 6.54
N PHE A 302 -4.69 1.48 5.99
CA PHE A 302 -5.41 2.71 5.68
C PHE A 302 -5.57 3.62 6.90
N LEU A 303 -5.98 3.06 8.05
CA LEU A 303 -6.10 3.84 9.29
C LEU A 303 -4.75 4.33 9.81
N HIS A 304 -3.66 3.61 9.53
CA HIS A 304 -2.31 4.08 9.84
C HIS A 304 -1.97 5.37 9.07
N HIS A 305 -2.40 5.49 7.80
CA HIS A 305 -2.24 6.74 7.03
C HIS A 305 -3.12 7.89 7.52
N ILE A 306 -4.19 7.60 8.26
CA ILE A 306 -5.01 8.63 8.94
C ILE A 306 -4.34 9.04 10.27
N GLY A 307 -3.80 8.08 11.00
CA GLY A 307 -3.13 8.29 12.28
C GLY A 307 -1.79 7.57 12.34
N MET A 308 -0.69 8.31 12.17
CA MET A 308 0.69 7.80 12.07
C MET A 308 1.18 6.96 13.27
N TYR A 309 0.46 6.96 14.38
CA TYR A 309 0.80 6.20 15.59
C TYR A 309 -0.16 5.04 15.88
N LEU A 310 -1.06 4.76 14.97
CA LEU A 310 -2.02 3.66 15.02
C LEU A 310 -1.62 2.62 13.98
N ASN A 311 -2.00 1.36 14.22
CA ASN A 311 -1.90 0.28 13.24
C ASN A 311 -0.51 0.16 12.59
N LEU A 312 0.53 0.13 13.42
CA LEU A 312 1.93 0.20 13.01
C LEU A 312 2.42 -1.11 12.35
N ASN A 313 1.75 -2.24 12.54
CA ASN A 313 2.06 -3.46 11.81
C ASN A 313 1.21 -3.58 10.54
N VAL A 314 1.86 -3.83 9.41
CA VAL A 314 1.26 -4.00 8.08
C VAL A 314 0.93 -5.47 7.79
N VAL A 315 1.73 -6.44 8.25
CA VAL A 315 1.51 -7.88 7.93
C VAL A 315 0.81 -8.63 9.06
N PHE A 316 1.37 -8.55 10.27
CA PHE A 316 0.84 -9.25 11.44
C PHE A 316 0.62 -8.25 12.58
N PRO A 317 -0.63 -7.85 12.87
CA PRO A 317 -0.91 -6.79 13.84
C PRO A 317 -0.88 -7.24 15.31
N LEU A 318 -0.13 -8.31 15.62
CA LEU A 318 -0.02 -8.82 16.98
C LEU A 318 0.49 -7.74 17.93
N MET A 319 1.57 -7.03 17.57
CA MET A 319 2.14 -6.01 18.44
C MET A 319 1.24 -4.78 18.58
N ASP A 320 0.43 -4.46 17.57
CA ASP A 320 -0.61 -3.42 17.70
C ASP A 320 -1.64 -3.75 18.78
N PHE A 321 -2.04 -5.02 18.92
CA PHE A 321 -2.90 -5.45 20.03
C PHE A 321 -2.17 -5.36 21.38
N VAL A 322 -0.94 -5.85 21.46
CA VAL A 322 -0.15 -5.88 22.71
C VAL A 322 0.14 -4.47 23.22
N MET A 323 0.47 -3.54 22.31
CA MET A 323 0.85 -2.16 22.67
C MET A 323 -0.32 -1.19 22.70
N GLY A 324 -1.54 -1.64 22.37
CA GLY A 324 -2.72 -0.79 22.31
C GLY A 324 -2.66 0.28 21.22
N THR A 325 -1.87 0.06 20.15
CA THR A 325 -1.84 0.94 18.96
C THR A 325 -2.85 0.51 17.91
N LYS A 326 -3.60 -0.58 18.15
CA LYS A 326 -4.65 -1.03 17.24
C LYS A 326 -5.86 -0.09 17.24
N ALA A 327 -6.20 0.43 16.06
CA ALA A 327 -7.50 1.00 15.74
C ALA A 327 -8.44 -0.04 15.12
N ASP A 328 -9.75 0.16 15.26
CA ASP A 328 -10.74 -0.71 14.62
C ASP A 328 -10.82 -0.41 13.11
N SER A 329 -10.28 -1.34 12.31
CA SER A 329 -10.27 -1.31 10.84
C SER A 329 -11.36 -2.18 10.22
N SER A 330 -12.39 -2.55 11.00
CA SER A 330 -13.55 -3.28 10.48
C SER A 330 -14.29 -2.48 9.40
N VAL A 331 -14.97 -3.19 8.50
CA VAL A 331 -15.79 -2.56 7.45
C VAL A 331 -16.84 -1.64 8.09
N ALA A 332 -17.58 -2.15 9.09
CA ALA A 332 -18.59 -1.38 9.79
C ALA A 332 -18.05 -0.06 10.36
N GLN A 333 -16.87 -0.08 10.99
CA GLN A 333 -16.26 1.12 11.55
C GLN A 333 -15.85 2.13 10.48
N LEU A 334 -15.22 1.67 9.40
CA LEU A 334 -14.80 2.54 8.29
C LEU A 334 -15.98 3.13 7.53
N GLU A 335 -17.13 2.46 7.51
CA GLU A 335 -18.36 2.97 6.94
C GLU A 335 -19.07 3.96 7.87
N ALA A 336 -19.07 3.70 9.17
CA ALA A 336 -19.75 4.52 10.16
C ALA A 336 -19.12 5.91 10.36
N ILE A 337 -17.85 6.12 9.99
CA ILE A 337 -17.11 7.36 10.26
C ILE A 337 -16.79 8.10 8.95
N PRO A 338 -17.56 9.15 8.59
CA PRO A 338 -17.30 9.97 7.41
C PRO A 338 -15.90 10.60 7.35
N GLY A 339 -15.26 10.83 8.51
CA GLY A 339 -13.88 11.32 8.57
C GLY A 339 -12.84 10.36 7.99
N TYR A 340 -13.19 9.09 7.80
CA TYR A 340 -12.36 8.06 7.18
C TYR A 340 -12.70 7.82 5.71
N TRP A 341 -13.69 8.54 5.17
CA TRP A 341 -14.09 8.35 3.79
C TRP A 341 -13.12 9.05 2.85
N LEU A 342 -12.90 8.46 1.67
CA LEU A 342 -11.99 8.94 0.64
C LEU A 342 -12.71 9.82 -0.37
N CYS A 343 -12.00 10.80 -0.93
CA CYS A 343 -12.47 11.50 -2.13
C CYS A 343 -12.21 10.62 -3.36
N PRO A 344 -13.25 10.17 -4.09
CA PRO A 344 -13.06 9.24 -5.21
C PRO A 344 -12.26 9.87 -6.35
N ASN A 345 -12.43 11.17 -6.60
CA ASN A 345 -11.73 11.91 -7.64
C ASN A 345 -10.82 13.01 -7.07
N SER A 346 -10.11 12.70 -5.99
CA SER A 346 -9.14 13.60 -5.38
C SER A 346 -8.27 14.34 -6.43
N VAL A 347 -8.01 15.62 -6.15
CA VAL A 347 -7.09 16.42 -6.96
C VAL A 347 -5.74 15.69 -6.99
N GLU A 348 -5.07 15.72 -8.14
CA GLU A 348 -3.74 15.14 -8.20
C GLU A 348 -2.87 15.85 -7.16
N ALA A 349 -2.40 15.10 -6.16
CA ALA A 349 -1.39 15.63 -5.25
C ALA A 349 -0.28 16.28 -6.08
N GLU A 350 0.10 17.48 -5.69
CA GLU A 350 1.25 18.18 -6.27
C GLU A 350 2.43 17.21 -6.36
N LYS A 351 3.18 17.32 -7.46
CA LYS A 351 4.37 16.50 -7.64
C LYS A 351 5.27 16.72 -6.43
N PHE A 352 5.60 15.66 -5.70
CA PHE A 352 6.55 15.77 -4.60
C PHE A 352 7.90 16.21 -5.14
N GLU A 353 8.22 17.48 -4.97
CA GLU A 353 9.58 17.95 -5.15
C GLU A 353 10.40 17.38 -4.01
N ILE A 354 11.43 16.60 -4.34
CA ILE A 354 12.43 16.17 -3.36
C ILE A 354 13.40 17.34 -3.22
N PRO A 355 13.46 18.04 -2.07
CA PRO A 355 14.43 19.11 -1.86
C PRO A 355 15.85 18.72 -2.33
N PRO A 356 16.55 19.59 -3.07
CA PRO A 356 17.87 19.30 -3.65
C PRO A 356 18.91 18.77 -2.65
N ALA A 357 18.77 19.09 -1.37
CA ALA A 357 19.65 18.65 -0.29
C ALA A 357 19.74 17.11 -0.12
N VAL A 358 18.77 16.34 -0.64
CA VAL A 358 18.77 14.85 -0.58
C VAL A 358 19.50 14.23 -1.74
N GLN A 359 19.66 14.93 -2.85
CA GLN A 359 20.37 14.41 -4.03
C GLN A 359 21.88 14.43 -3.84
N ARG A 360 22.40 14.48 -2.60
CA ARG A 360 23.84 14.42 -2.38
C ARG A 360 24.32 12.97 -2.54
N PRO A 361 25.17 12.65 -3.53
CA PRO A 361 25.90 11.39 -3.57
C PRO A 361 27.01 11.44 -2.52
N GLY A 362 26.62 11.46 -1.25
CA GLY A 362 27.46 11.80 -0.11
C GLY A 362 28.03 10.58 0.61
N LEU A 363 28.39 9.50 -0.09
CA LEU A 363 29.14 8.40 0.52
C LEU A 363 30.40 8.00 -0.26
N LEU A 364 30.54 8.42 -1.52
CA LEU A 364 31.76 8.17 -2.30
C LEU A 364 32.94 9.10 -1.96
N ARG A 365 32.73 10.14 -1.13
CA ARG A 365 33.83 11.01 -0.64
C ARG A 365 34.53 10.48 0.61
N LEU A 366 33.95 9.52 1.34
CA LEU A 366 34.56 8.95 2.55
C LEU A 366 35.56 7.82 2.26
N ILE A 367 35.61 7.30 1.03
CA ILE A 367 36.53 6.20 0.63
C ILE A 367 37.78 6.73 -0.09
N GLY A 368 38.07 8.04 -0.06
CA GLY A 368 39.36 8.57 -0.52
C GLY A 368 39.75 8.27 -1.98
N ILE A 369 38.84 7.77 -2.82
CA ILE A 369 39.08 7.59 -4.26
C ILE A 369 38.85 8.93 -4.95
N GLY A 370 39.70 9.91 -4.62
CA GLY A 370 39.84 11.12 -5.40
C GLY A 370 40.46 10.73 -6.73
N LYS A 371 39.68 10.79 -7.82
CA LYS A 371 40.26 10.94 -9.16
C LYS A 371 41.10 12.21 -9.13
N ARG A 372 42.43 12.07 -9.12
CA ARG A 372 43.33 13.14 -9.52
C ARG A 372 42.97 13.48 -10.96
N SER A 373 42.40 14.66 -11.18
CA SER A 373 42.34 15.25 -12.52
C SER A 373 43.77 15.55 -12.93
N ASN A 374 44.31 14.80 -13.90
CA ASN A 374 45.50 15.21 -14.60
C ASN A 374 45.15 16.44 -15.43
N ALA A 375 45.73 17.57 -15.06
CA ALA A 375 45.93 18.68 -15.99
C ALA A 375 47.12 18.30 -16.89
N ALA A 376 46.88 18.25 -18.19
CA ALA A 376 47.85 18.42 -19.26
C ALA A 376 47.13 19.13 -20.41
#